data_AF-A0A453RBA0-F1
#
_entry.id   AF-A0A453RBA0-F1
#
_cell.length_a   1.000
_cell.length_b   1.000
_cell.length_c   1.000
_cell.angle_alpha   90.00
_cell.angle_beta   90.00
_cell.angle_gamma   90.00
#
_symmetry.space_group_name_H-M   'P 1'
#
loop_
_entity.id
_entity.type
_entity.pdbx_description
1 polymer ?
#
loop_
_entity_poly.entity_id
_entity_poly.type
_entity_poly.pdbx_seq_one_letter_code
_entity_poly.pdbx_strand_id
1 'polypeptide(L)'
;MEGLDVDDVFHHYRLCPTEVEAVTYYLPRLLSGETLHGADKLIHRVEISGCEPKDLAARYAPAPQAVSSGDRFFFTTCKSKRGSNLQSVRGAGAGTWSIQKTTEICHAGVKVGEVKNLSFKKKGKSTGWVMEEYRCLLPEATVSDGVKVFCKMHLAQHAPDAARQESEAYKLQQQQPEAVTPSTHAQKRPPPAAAADPHPPLTLPPQPTITRTICW
;
A
#
# COMPACT_ATOMS: atom_id res chain seq x y z
N MET A 1 13.11 -30.93 15.03
CA MET A 1 12.62 -30.42 13.73
C MET A 1 12.53 -28.93 13.91
N GLU A 2 13.64 -28.25 13.62
CA GLU A 2 13.81 -26.83 13.92
C GLU A 2 12.92 -26.03 12.98
N GLY A 3 12.11 -25.15 13.57
CA GLY A 3 11.20 -24.29 12.82
C GLY A 3 12.01 -23.38 11.94
N LEU A 4 11.89 -23.58 10.62
CA LEU A 4 12.33 -22.59 9.65
C LEU A 4 11.50 -21.34 9.93
N ASP A 5 12.17 -20.36 10.53
CA ASP A 5 11.66 -19.03 10.80
C ASP A 5 11.09 -18.48 9.50
N VAL A 6 9.77 -18.32 9.46
CA VAL A 6 9.04 -17.89 8.26
C VAL A 6 9.51 -16.49 7.85
N ASP A 7 10.03 -15.70 8.80
CA ASP A 7 10.68 -14.42 8.59
C ASP A 7 12.02 -14.53 7.84
N ASP A 8 12.91 -15.49 8.15
CA ASP A 8 14.18 -15.73 7.43
C ASP A 8 14.00 -16.05 5.94
N VAL A 9 12.90 -16.73 5.59
CA VAL A 9 12.54 -17.01 4.19
C VAL A 9 12.19 -15.70 3.45
N PHE A 10 11.57 -14.72 4.13
CA PHE A 10 11.26 -13.41 3.54
C PHE A 10 12.49 -12.52 3.34
N HIS A 11 13.57 -12.73 4.10
CA HIS A 11 14.83 -11.98 3.96
C HIS A 11 15.58 -12.27 2.64
N HIS A 12 15.22 -13.34 1.94
CA HIS A 12 15.79 -13.70 0.63
C HIS A 12 14.97 -13.23 -0.58
N TYR A 13 13.79 -12.61 -0.39
CA TYR A 13 12.96 -12.16 -1.51
C TYR A 13 13.45 -10.82 -2.05
N ARG A 14 14.24 -10.90 -3.12
CA ARG A 14 14.73 -9.72 -3.83
C ARG A 14 13.67 -9.24 -4.83
N LEU A 15 12.82 -8.29 -4.42
CA LEU A 15 11.99 -7.54 -5.36
C LEU A 15 12.86 -6.58 -6.17
N CYS A 16 13.44 -7.11 -7.26
CA CYS A 16 14.18 -6.35 -8.27
C CYS A 16 13.65 -6.74 -9.66
N PRO A 17 12.39 -6.39 -9.98
CA PRO A 17 11.79 -6.73 -11.27
C PRO A 17 12.57 -6.07 -12.40
N THR A 18 12.89 -6.85 -13.43
CA THR A 18 13.25 -6.31 -14.75
C THR A 18 12.04 -5.63 -15.39
N GLU A 19 12.28 -4.75 -16.38
CA GLU A 19 11.19 -4.07 -17.10
C GLU A 19 10.20 -5.07 -17.71
N VAL A 20 10.70 -6.19 -18.24
CA VAL A 20 9.89 -7.28 -18.79
C VAL A 20 9.06 -7.94 -17.70
N GLU A 21 9.68 -8.38 -16.60
CA GLU A 21 8.95 -9.03 -15.50
C GLU A 21 7.89 -8.10 -14.89
N ALA A 22 8.19 -6.80 -14.78
CA ALA A 22 7.23 -5.81 -14.29
C ALA A 22 5.91 -5.86 -15.07
N VAL A 23 5.97 -5.98 -16.41
CA VAL A 23 4.78 -5.99 -17.28
C VAL A 23 4.23 -7.37 -17.60
N THR A 24 5.03 -8.44 -17.55
CA THR A 24 4.58 -9.81 -17.90
C THR A 24 4.31 -10.70 -16.68
N TYR A 25 4.92 -10.41 -15.54
CA TYR A 25 4.78 -11.22 -14.32
C TYR A 25 4.02 -10.48 -13.22
N TYR A 26 4.49 -9.30 -12.81
CA TYR A 26 3.97 -8.59 -11.65
C TYR A 26 2.64 -7.90 -11.93
N LEU A 27 2.58 -7.05 -12.95
CA LEU A 27 1.38 -6.27 -13.25
C LEU A 27 0.16 -7.16 -13.57
N PRO A 28 0.25 -8.23 -14.40
CA PRO A 28 -0.88 -9.13 -14.64
C PRO A 28 -1.41 -9.79 -13.36
N ARG A 29 -0.51 -10.23 -12.46
CA ARG A 29 -0.91 -10.84 -11.19
C ARG A 29 -1.53 -9.84 -10.22
N LEU A 30 -1.01 -8.61 -10.18
CA LEU A 30 -1.59 -7.52 -9.39
C LEU A 30 -3.02 -7.18 -9.85
N LEU A 31 -3.28 -7.25 -11.17
CA LEU A 31 -4.60 -7.06 -11.78
C LEU A 31 -5.56 -8.19 -11.39
N SER A 32 -5.13 -9.45 -11.53
CA SER A 32 -5.95 -10.63 -11.21
C SER A 32 -6.13 -10.86 -9.71
N GLY A 33 -5.34 -10.19 -8.86
CA GLY A 33 -5.33 -10.43 -7.41
C GLY A 33 -4.62 -11.72 -7.01
N GLU A 34 -3.79 -12.27 -7.89
CA GLU A 34 -2.99 -13.46 -7.60
C GLU A 34 -1.90 -13.17 -6.57
N THR A 35 -1.57 -14.17 -5.75
CA THR A 35 -0.49 -14.08 -4.76
C THR A 35 0.87 -13.96 -5.45
N LEU A 36 1.71 -13.05 -5.00
CA LEU A 36 3.05 -12.82 -5.55
C LEU A 36 4.15 -13.47 -4.69
N HIS A 37 3.84 -14.60 -4.06
CA HIS A 37 4.78 -15.35 -3.21
C HIS A 37 5.52 -14.45 -2.19
N GLY A 38 4.80 -13.50 -1.56
CA GLY A 38 5.37 -12.58 -0.58
C GLY A 38 5.78 -11.21 -1.14
N ALA A 39 6.01 -11.07 -2.45
CA ALA A 39 6.28 -9.76 -3.06
C ALA A 39 5.09 -8.81 -2.98
N ASP A 40 3.87 -9.31 -2.81
CA ASP A 40 2.67 -8.52 -2.55
C ASP A 40 2.78 -7.67 -1.27
N LYS A 41 3.54 -8.14 -0.27
CA LYS A 41 3.81 -7.38 0.98
C LYS A 41 4.72 -6.18 0.74
N LEU A 42 5.53 -6.22 -0.32
CA LEU A 42 6.50 -5.18 -0.69
C LEU A 42 5.92 -4.15 -1.68
N ILE A 43 4.72 -4.40 -2.20
CA ILE A 43 4.05 -3.57 -3.20
C ILE A 43 2.84 -2.89 -2.58
N HIS A 44 2.91 -1.58 -2.38
CA HIS A 44 1.84 -0.83 -1.74
C HIS A 44 0.72 -0.47 -2.73
N ARG A 45 -0.50 -0.90 -2.44
CA ARG A 45 -1.71 -0.58 -3.25
C ARG A 45 -2.26 0.79 -2.84
N VAL A 46 -1.82 1.86 -3.49
CA VAL A 46 -2.11 3.23 -3.05
C VAL A 46 -2.30 4.16 -4.25
N GLU A 47 -3.16 5.15 -4.10
CA GLU A 47 -3.30 6.21 -5.10
C GLU A 47 -2.15 7.22 -4.93
N ILE A 48 -1.16 7.15 -5.83
CA ILE A 48 0.01 8.06 -5.76
C ILE A 48 -0.25 9.41 -6.45
N SER A 49 -1.34 9.53 -7.20
CA SER A 49 -1.70 10.76 -7.92
C SER A 49 -1.86 11.92 -6.93
N GLY A 50 -1.01 12.95 -7.05
CA GLY A 50 -1.06 14.14 -6.19
C GLY A 50 -0.16 14.10 -4.95
N CYS A 51 0.52 12.98 -4.66
CA CYS A 51 1.45 12.87 -3.53
C CYS A 51 2.87 13.32 -3.90
N GLU A 52 3.55 14.11 -3.05
CA GLU A 52 4.98 14.37 -3.22
C GLU A 52 5.80 13.11 -2.89
N PRO A 53 6.95 12.89 -3.56
CA PRO A 53 7.79 11.74 -3.28
C PRO A 53 8.25 11.67 -1.82
N LYS A 54 8.53 12.80 -1.17
CA LYS A 54 8.87 12.86 0.26
C LYS A 54 7.74 12.32 1.15
N ASP A 55 6.47 12.55 0.79
CA ASP A 55 5.33 12.12 1.60
C ASP A 55 5.14 10.61 1.45
N LEU A 56 5.34 10.09 0.24
CA LEU A 56 5.39 8.66 -0.02
C LEU A 56 6.58 8.01 0.71
N ALA A 57 7.74 8.66 0.69
CA ALA A 57 8.95 8.15 1.34
C ALA A 57 8.86 8.15 2.87
N ALA A 58 8.14 9.10 3.47
CA ALA A 58 7.89 9.14 4.90
C ALA A 58 6.90 8.05 5.36
N ARG A 59 5.90 7.72 4.53
CA ARG A 59 4.81 6.79 4.90
C ARG A 59 5.13 5.32 4.64
N TYR A 60 5.78 5.05 3.52
CA TYR A 60 6.15 3.68 3.16
C TYR A 60 7.59 3.44 3.60
N ALA A 61 8.04 2.19 3.72
CA ALA A 61 9.46 1.87 3.87
C ALA A 61 10.03 1.45 2.49
N PRO A 62 11.33 1.65 2.22
CA PRO A 62 11.94 1.02 1.04
C PRO A 62 11.91 -0.50 1.22
N ALA A 63 11.95 -1.23 0.12
CA ALA A 63 12.05 -2.69 0.21
C ALA A 63 13.33 -3.08 1.00
N PRO A 64 13.32 -4.13 1.84
CA PRO A 64 14.42 -4.46 2.75
C PRO A 64 15.80 -4.55 2.07
N GLN A 65 15.86 -5.13 0.88
CA GLN A 65 17.06 -5.27 0.04
C GLN A 65 17.51 -3.97 -0.65
N ALA A 66 16.64 -2.95 -0.67
CA ALA A 66 16.80 -1.72 -1.42
C ALA A 66 16.83 -0.49 -0.51
N VAL A 67 17.14 -0.67 0.79
CA VAL A 67 17.27 0.43 1.75
C VAL A 67 18.30 1.46 1.30
N SER A 68 19.39 1.02 0.67
CA SER A 68 20.46 1.91 0.18
C SER A 68 20.06 2.70 -1.07
N SER A 69 19.27 2.11 -1.98
CA SER A 69 18.79 2.79 -3.20
C SER A 69 17.47 3.54 -2.98
N GLY A 70 16.76 3.24 -1.90
CA GLY A 70 15.47 3.83 -1.55
C GLY A 70 14.31 3.30 -2.38
N ASP A 71 14.42 2.10 -2.98
CA ASP A 71 13.41 1.59 -3.91
C ASP A 71 12.11 1.25 -3.20
N ARG A 72 11.01 1.75 -3.75
CA ARG A 72 9.65 1.60 -3.23
C ARG A 72 8.73 1.23 -4.37
N PHE A 73 7.86 0.25 -4.13
CA PHE A 73 7.01 -0.31 -5.17
C PHE A 73 5.54 -0.03 -4.88
N PHE A 74 4.81 0.37 -5.90
CA PHE A 74 3.41 0.77 -5.80
C PHE A 74 2.59 0.14 -6.90
N PHE A 75 1.34 -0.19 -6.57
CA PHE A 75 0.31 -0.51 -7.55
C PHE A 75 -0.80 0.54 -7.44
N THR A 76 -1.00 1.31 -8.50
CA THR A 76 -1.91 2.47 -8.51
C THR A 76 -2.77 2.49 -9.76
N THR A 77 -3.85 3.25 -9.73
CA THR A 77 -4.54 3.68 -10.96
C THR A 77 -3.94 5.02 -11.40
N CYS A 78 -3.43 5.11 -12.62
CA CYS A 78 -3.20 6.40 -13.26
C CYS A 78 -4.51 6.88 -13.90
N LYS A 79 -5.08 7.95 -13.35
CA LYS A 79 -6.29 8.57 -13.91
C LYS A 79 -5.99 9.20 -15.28
N SER A 80 -6.72 8.77 -16.30
CA SER A 80 -6.80 9.50 -17.56
C SER A 80 -7.89 10.57 -17.39
N LYS A 81 -7.50 11.83 -17.22
CA LYS A 81 -8.49 12.91 -17.35
C LYS A 81 -8.97 12.88 -18.80
N ARG A 82 -10.28 12.70 -18.99
CA ARG A 82 -10.97 12.64 -20.30
C ARG A 82 -10.31 13.61 -21.30
N GLY A 83 -9.64 13.08 -22.33
CA GLY A 83 -8.99 13.86 -23.40
C GLY A 83 -7.56 14.38 -23.14
N SER A 84 -6.99 14.18 -21.95
CA SER A 84 -5.56 14.45 -21.70
C SER A 84 -4.76 13.19 -21.99
N ASN A 85 -3.81 13.31 -22.92
CA ASN A 85 -2.78 12.30 -23.09
C ASN A 85 -2.23 11.90 -21.71
N LEU A 86 -1.93 10.62 -21.56
CA LEU A 86 -1.15 10.02 -20.48
C LEU A 86 0.32 10.55 -20.49
N GLN A 87 0.48 11.83 -20.83
CA GLN A 87 1.69 12.65 -20.96
C GLN A 87 1.70 13.81 -19.94
N SER A 88 0.65 14.02 -19.17
CA SER A 88 0.53 15.19 -18.32
C SER A 88 1.33 15.05 -17.02
N VAL A 89 2.39 15.87 -16.92
CA VAL A 89 2.76 16.69 -15.75
C VAL A 89 1.80 16.46 -14.58
N ARG A 90 2.14 15.55 -13.65
CA ARG A 90 1.29 15.30 -12.47
C ARG A 90 1.73 16.25 -11.37
N GLY A 91 0.92 17.27 -11.12
CA GLY A 91 1.07 18.11 -9.94
C GLY A 91 0.94 17.26 -8.68
N ALA A 92 1.91 17.36 -7.79
CA ALA A 92 1.95 16.65 -6.52
C ALA A 92 2.43 17.65 -5.47
N GLY A 93 1.54 18.05 -4.57
CA GLY A 93 1.77 19.16 -3.63
C GLY A 93 2.32 20.42 -4.32
N ALA A 94 3.53 20.81 -3.94
CA ALA A 94 4.22 22.00 -4.46
C ALA A 94 5.19 21.70 -5.62
N GLY A 95 5.17 20.50 -6.18
CA GLY A 95 6.02 20.09 -7.31
C GLY A 95 5.27 19.30 -8.37
N THR A 96 6.03 18.75 -9.30
CA THR A 96 5.48 18.10 -10.49
C THR A 96 6.33 16.92 -10.95
N TRP A 97 5.68 15.78 -11.19
CA TRP A 97 6.26 14.68 -11.96
C TRP A 97 6.26 15.00 -13.45
N SER A 98 7.44 15.00 -14.08
CA SER A 98 7.62 15.23 -15.52
C SER A 98 8.19 13.99 -16.18
N ILE A 99 7.55 13.51 -17.25
CA ILE A 99 8.08 12.39 -18.05
C ILE A 99 9.37 12.83 -18.74
N GLN A 100 10.45 12.10 -18.49
CA GLN A 100 11.76 12.30 -19.12
C GLN A 100 11.93 11.39 -20.33
N LYS A 101 11.50 10.13 -20.20
CA LYS A 101 11.64 9.11 -21.25
C LYS A 101 10.45 8.17 -21.22
N THR A 102 9.94 7.79 -22.39
CA THR A 102 9.03 6.66 -22.55
C THR A 102 9.76 5.61 -23.37
N THR A 103 9.72 4.35 -22.96
CA THR A 103 10.39 3.25 -23.65
C THR A 103 9.42 2.10 -23.79
N GLU A 104 9.36 1.53 -24.99
CA GLU A 104 8.56 0.34 -25.26
C GLU A 104 9.28 -0.89 -24.70
N ILE A 105 8.53 -1.78 -24.05
CA ILE A 105 9.06 -3.02 -23.52
C ILE A 105 8.67 -4.14 -24.48
N CYS A 106 9.68 -4.82 -25.02
CA CYS A 106 9.51 -5.96 -25.92
C CYS A 106 10.03 -7.24 -25.27
N HIS A 107 9.30 -8.34 -25.47
CA HIS A 107 9.71 -9.68 -25.05
C HIS A 107 9.54 -10.64 -26.23
N ALA A 108 10.59 -11.39 -26.56
CA ALA A 108 10.60 -12.31 -27.71
C ALA A 108 10.14 -11.67 -29.05
N GLY A 109 10.50 -10.39 -29.28
CA GLY A 109 10.13 -9.65 -30.49
C GLY A 109 8.72 -9.06 -30.50
N VAL A 110 7.94 -9.25 -29.43
CA VAL A 110 6.58 -8.72 -29.29
C VAL A 110 6.55 -7.63 -28.24
N LYS A 111 5.86 -6.51 -28.54
CA LYS A 111 5.62 -5.45 -27.55
C LYS A 111 4.70 -5.99 -26.45
N VAL A 112 5.16 -5.92 -25.20
CA VAL A 112 4.41 -6.41 -24.02
C VAL A 112 3.99 -5.27 -23.09
N GLY A 113 4.58 -4.08 -23.24
CA GLY A 113 4.22 -2.92 -22.44
C GLY A 113 5.02 -1.66 -22.77
N GLU A 114 4.96 -0.70 -21.86
CA GLU A 114 5.76 0.51 -21.87
C GLU A 114 6.21 0.86 -20.44
N VAL A 115 7.37 1.50 -20.33
CA VAL A 115 7.84 2.15 -19.11
C VAL A 115 7.99 3.64 -19.35
N LYS A 116 7.48 4.44 -18.42
CA LYS A 116 7.68 5.87 -18.36
C LYS A 116 8.62 6.18 -17.22
N ASN A 117 9.69 6.89 -17.51
CA ASN A 117 10.62 7.41 -16.53
C ASN A 117 10.24 8.86 -16.24
N LEU A 118 9.83 9.14 -15.01
CA LEU A 118 9.42 10.45 -14.53
C LEU A 118 10.45 10.98 -13.52
N SER A 119 10.68 12.28 -13.55
CA SER A 119 11.47 12.98 -12.55
C SER A 119 10.58 13.99 -11.82
N PHE A 120 10.70 14.04 -10.49
CA PHE A 120 9.97 15.02 -9.69
C PHE A 120 10.77 16.33 -9.58
N LYS A 121 10.14 17.42 -10.02
CA LYS A 121 10.71 18.78 -9.96
C LYS A 121 9.91 19.64 -9.00
N LYS A 122 10.61 20.41 -8.17
CA LYS A 122 10.03 21.39 -7.24
C LYS A 122 10.70 22.73 -7.44
N LYS A 123 9.90 23.80 -7.59
CA LYS A 123 10.41 25.15 -7.90
C LYS A 123 11.38 25.17 -9.11
N GLY A 124 11.07 24.38 -10.14
CA GLY A 124 11.88 24.25 -11.36
C GLY A 124 13.14 23.38 -11.26
N LYS A 125 13.52 22.91 -10.06
CA LYS A 125 14.72 22.07 -9.87
C LYS A 125 14.34 20.61 -9.66
N SER A 126 15.16 19.70 -10.18
CA SER A 126 15.04 18.27 -9.88
C SER A 126 15.25 18.06 -8.38
N THR A 127 14.37 17.27 -7.77
CA THR A 127 14.52 16.87 -6.37
C THR A 127 15.40 15.63 -6.21
N GLY A 128 15.80 14.97 -7.31
CA GLY A 128 16.52 13.70 -7.27
C GLY A 128 15.61 12.47 -7.13
N TRP A 129 14.30 12.66 -6.96
CA TRP A 129 13.33 11.56 -6.99
C TRP A 129 12.95 11.19 -8.43
N VAL A 130 12.96 9.88 -8.69
CA VAL A 130 12.61 9.28 -9.97
C VAL A 130 11.50 8.25 -9.77
N MET A 131 10.64 8.12 -10.77
CA MET A 131 9.59 7.12 -10.81
C MET A 131 9.57 6.42 -12.16
N GLU A 132 9.63 5.11 -12.16
CA GLU A 132 9.40 4.25 -13.31
C GLU A 132 7.97 3.73 -13.25
N GLU A 133 7.14 4.14 -14.20
CA GLU A 133 5.75 3.70 -14.32
C GLU A 133 5.64 2.67 -15.45
N TYR A 134 5.33 1.44 -15.07
CA TYR A 134 5.17 0.29 -15.95
C TYR A 134 3.71 0.07 -16.28
N ARG A 135 3.43 -0.09 -17.57
CA ARG A 135 2.10 -0.38 -18.11
C ARG A 135 2.18 -1.58 -19.05
N CYS A 136 1.33 -2.58 -18.83
CA CYS A 136 1.16 -3.69 -19.76
C CYS A 136 0.08 -3.38 -20.79
N LEU A 137 0.05 -4.15 -21.88
CA LEU A 137 -0.95 -4.01 -22.95
C LEU A 137 -2.26 -4.79 -22.69
N LEU A 138 -2.35 -5.50 -21.56
CA LEU A 138 -3.53 -6.25 -21.18
C LEU A 138 -4.77 -5.34 -21.06
N PRO A 139 -5.93 -5.69 -21.67
CA PRO A 139 -7.17 -4.92 -21.55
C PRO A 139 -7.60 -4.71 -20.10
N GLU A 140 -7.34 -5.69 -19.23
CA GLU A 140 -7.67 -5.68 -17.80
C GLU A 140 -6.94 -4.55 -17.05
N ALA A 141 -5.83 -4.05 -17.60
CA ALA A 141 -5.15 -2.89 -17.04
C ALA A 141 -5.94 -1.60 -17.21
N THR A 142 -6.88 -1.54 -18.16
CA THR A 142 -7.74 -0.37 -18.38
C THR A 142 -9.05 -0.53 -17.61
N VAL A 143 -9.27 0.35 -16.65
CA VAL A 143 -10.49 0.41 -15.83
C VAL A 143 -11.24 1.71 -16.12
N SER A 144 -12.50 1.81 -15.68
CA SER A 144 -13.34 3.00 -15.91
C SER A 144 -12.70 4.31 -15.42
N ASP A 145 -11.90 4.25 -14.35
CA ASP A 145 -11.24 5.40 -13.72
C ASP A 145 -9.84 5.71 -14.29
N GLY A 146 -9.30 4.86 -15.17
CA GLY A 146 -7.96 5.07 -15.74
C GLY A 146 -7.22 3.78 -16.07
N VAL A 147 -5.90 3.81 -15.96
CA VAL A 147 -5.04 2.66 -16.27
C VAL A 147 -4.29 2.22 -15.01
N LYS A 148 -4.40 0.95 -14.66
CA LYS A 148 -3.63 0.31 -13.60
C LYS A 148 -2.17 0.18 -14.03
N VAL A 149 -1.27 0.63 -13.16
CA VAL A 149 0.17 0.66 -13.41
C VAL A 149 0.94 0.16 -12.19
N PHE A 150 2.12 -0.39 -12.46
CA PHE A 150 3.09 -0.74 -11.44
C PHE A 150 4.17 0.34 -11.42
N CYS A 151 4.47 0.91 -10.27
CA CYS A 151 5.42 2.01 -10.14
C CYS A 151 6.58 1.61 -9.24
N LYS A 152 7.79 1.93 -9.67
CA LYS A 152 9.00 1.89 -8.86
C LYS A 152 9.46 3.33 -8.62
N MET A 153 9.48 3.78 -7.37
CA MET A 153 10.03 5.06 -6.97
C MET A 153 11.39 4.85 -6.32
N HIS A 154 12.39 5.62 -6.72
CA HIS A 154 13.76 5.52 -6.19
C HIS A 154 14.48 6.87 -6.27
N LEU A 155 15.68 6.90 -5.69
CA LEU A 155 16.60 8.03 -5.82
C LEU A 155 17.40 7.92 -7.12
N ALA A 156 17.59 9.03 -7.80
CA ALA A 156 18.53 9.13 -8.90
C ALA A 156 19.96 8.76 -8.44
N GLN A 157 20.78 8.26 -9.37
CA GLN A 157 22.18 7.87 -9.11
C GLN A 157 22.99 8.96 -8.40
N HIS A 158 22.74 10.22 -8.74
CA HIS A 158 23.35 11.40 -8.11
C HIS A 158 22.30 12.25 -7.40
N ALA A 159 21.48 11.64 -6.54
CA ALA A 159 20.50 12.34 -5.74
C ALA A 159 21.17 13.30 -4.72
N PRO A 160 20.62 14.50 -4.50
CA PRO A 160 21.10 15.43 -3.49
C PRO A 160 20.83 14.88 -2.07
N ASP A 161 21.59 15.35 -1.09
CA ASP A 161 21.48 14.86 0.30
C ASP A 161 20.09 15.08 0.91
N ALA A 162 19.40 16.16 0.52
CA ALA A 162 18.02 16.40 0.93
C ALA A 162 17.09 15.23 0.56
N ALA A 163 17.24 14.65 -0.64
CA ALA A 163 16.42 13.53 -1.08
C ALA A 163 16.79 12.24 -0.35
N ARG A 164 18.08 12.05 -0.03
CA ARG A 164 18.53 10.93 0.81
C ARG A 164 17.93 11.01 2.19
N GLN A 165 17.96 12.19 2.82
CA GLN A 165 17.35 12.43 4.13
C GLN A 165 15.83 12.23 4.10
N GLU A 166 15.14 12.74 3.07
CA GLU A 166 13.72 12.47 2.85
C GLU A 166 13.43 10.97 2.71
N SER A 167 14.29 10.22 2.02
CA SER A 167 14.16 8.77 1.83
C SER A 167 14.22 8.00 3.15
N GLU A 168 14.99 8.49 4.12
CA GLU A 168 15.15 7.88 5.45
C GLU A 168 14.10 8.32 6.47
N ALA A 169 13.25 9.29 6.14
CA ALA A 169 12.28 9.86 7.07
C ALA A 169 11.29 8.84 7.65
N TYR A 170 11.03 7.73 6.94
CA TYR A 170 10.20 6.63 7.44
C TYR A 170 10.71 6.04 8.76
N LYS A 171 12.02 6.06 9.00
CA LYS A 171 12.64 5.53 10.22
C LYS A 171 12.17 6.31 11.45
N LEU A 172 12.00 7.62 11.32
CA LEU A 172 11.54 8.50 12.41
C LEU A 172 10.07 8.22 12.75
N GLN A 173 9.24 7.93 11.74
CA GLN A 173 7.84 7.56 11.94
C GLN A 173 7.70 6.22 12.67
N GLN A 174 8.58 5.24 12.38
CA GLN A 174 8.59 3.93 13.04
C GLN A 174 9.18 3.97 14.47
N GLN A 175 10.13 4.87 14.72
CA GLN A 175 10.75 5.04 16.04
C GLN A 175 9.89 5.84 17.01
N GLN A 176 8.90 6.58 16.52
CA GLN A 176 7.87 7.12 17.38
C GLN A 176 7.06 5.92 17.88
N PRO A 177 7.10 5.56 19.18
CA PRO A 177 6.12 4.62 19.70
C PRO A 177 4.78 5.19 19.29
N GLU A 178 3.90 4.38 18.71
CA GLU A 178 2.50 4.74 18.64
C GLU A 178 2.13 5.16 20.05
N ALA A 179 2.07 6.48 20.28
CA ALA A 179 1.39 7.02 21.44
C ALA A 179 -0.03 6.56 21.18
N VAL A 180 -0.38 5.44 21.81
CA VAL A 180 -1.75 4.98 21.99
C VAL A 180 -2.46 6.22 22.46
N THR A 181 -3.10 6.90 21.53
CA THR A 181 -4.09 7.90 21.85
C THR A 181 -5.26 7.00 22.25
N PRO A 182 -5.59 6.88 23.55
CA PRO A 182 -6.90 6.36 23.88
C PRO A 182 -7.86 7.28 23.14
N SER A 183 -8.54 6.70 22.15
CA SER A 183 -9.63 7.36 21.44
C SER A 183 -10.59 7.82 22.52
N THR A 184 -10.54 9.12 22.85
CA THR A 184 -11.44 9.72 23.81
C THR A 184 -12.74 10.00 23.06
N HIS A 185 -13.33 8.97 22.48
CA HIS A 185 -14.74 8.97 22.14
C HIS A 185 -15.48 8.23 23.26
N ALA A 186 -15.34 8.78 24.47
CA ALA A 186 -16.28 8.54 25.54
C ALA A 186 -17.61 9.14 25.09
N GLN A 187 -18.47 8.34 24.47
CA GLN A 187 -19.89 8.64 24.44
C GLN A 187 -20.36 8.69 25.89
N LYS A 188 -20.51 9.90 26.43
CA LYS A 188 -21.28 10.14 27.66
C LYS A 188 -22.70 9.66 27.41
N ARG A 189 -23.01 8.44 27.84
CA ARG A 189 -24.39 8.01 28.07
C ARG A 189 -24.90 8.74 29.33
N PRO A 190 -26.02 9.49 29.29
CA PRO A 190 -26.61 10.05 30.50
C PRO A 190 -27.08 8.94 31.45
N PRO A 191 -27.07 9.16 32.77
CA PRO A 191 -27.53 8.15 33.72
C PRO A 191 -29.05 7.95 33.60
N PRO A 192 -29.56 6.72 33.68
CA PRO A 192 -31.00 6.52 33.83
C PRO A 192 -31.40 6.87 35.27
N ALA A 193 -32.30 7.84 35.41
CA ALA A 193 -32.97 8.13 36.67
C ALA A 193 -33.95 6.99 37.01
N ALA A 194 -33.95 6.59 38.27
CA ALA A 194 -34.85 5.60 38.83
C ALA A 194 -36.27 6.18 39.05
N ALA A 195 -37.29 5.43 38.65
CA ALA A 195 -38.66 5.37 39.21
C ALA A 195 -39.39 4.17 38.54
N ALA A 196 -39.63 3.06 39.26
CA ALA A 196 -40.95 2.58 39.76
C ALA A 196 -42.03 2.52 38.66
N ASP A 197 -42.75 1.44 38.32
CA ASP A 197 -43.29 0.26 39.04
C ASP A 197 -43.90 -0.73 37.96
N PRO A 198 -44.64 -1.81 38.28
CA PRO A 198 -44.23 -3.18 38.64
C PRO A 198 -44.42 -4.24 37.51
N HIS A 199 -43.84 -5.42 37.74
CA HIS A 199 -43.86 -6.62 36.88
C HIS A 199 -44.91 -7.65 37.37
N PRO A 200 -45.64 -8.39 36.52
CA PRO A 200 -46.38 -9.59 36.94
C PRO A 200 -45.45 -10.84 36.90
N PRO A 201 -45.52 -11.78 37.86
CA PRO A 201 -44.58 -12.89 37.94
C PRO A 201 -44.92 -14.00 36.93
N LEU A 202 -43.94 -14.40 36.12
CA LEU A 202 -43.99 -15.66 35.34
C LEU A 202 -43.26 -16.75 36.14
N THR A 203 -44.06 -17.67 36.67
CA THR A 203 -43.70 -18.91 37.35
C THR A 203 -42.90 -19.87 36.45
N LEU A 204 -41.74 -20.32 36.95
CA LEU A 204 -41.00 -21.48 36.42
C LEU A 204 -41.63 -22.80 36.93
N PRO A 205 -41.61 -23.90 36.14
CA PRO A 205 -41.98 -25.22 36.63
C PRO A 205 -40.83 -25.89 37.40
N PRO A 206 -41.11 -26.68 38.46
CA PRO A 206 -40.08 -27.33 39.27
C PRO A 206 -39.56 -28.65 38.68
N GLN A 207 -38.27 -28.92 38.90
CA GLN A 207 -37.59 -30.19 38.63
C GLN A 207 -37.94 -31.25 39.68
N PRO A 208 -38.07 -32.54 39.32
CA PRO A 208 -38.42 -33.60 40.26
C PRO A 208 -37.22 -34.05 41.10
N THR A 209 -37.40 -34.07 42.43
CA THR A 209 -36.43 -34.67 43.36
C THR A 209 -36.95 -36.01 43.84
N ILE A 210 -36.21 -37.09 43.53
CA ILE A 210 -36.43 -38.43 44.04
C ILE A 210 -35.90 -38.51 45.47
N THR A 211 -36.69 -38.96 46.43
CA THR A 211 -36.18 -39.52 47.69
C THR A 211 -37.05 -40.69 48.14
N ARG A 212 -36.35 -41.79 48.43
CA ARG A 212 -36.85 -43.08 48.92
C ARG A 212 -37.53 -42.95 50.29
N THR A 213 -38.61 -43.72 50.44
CA THR A 213 -39.18 -44.47 51.58
C THR A 213 -38.27 -44.56 52.83
N ILE A 214 -38.71 -44.67 54.11
CA ILE A 214 -39.51 -45.76 54.71
C ILE A 214 -39.98 -45.43 56.16
N CYS A 215 -41.14 -46.02 56.53
CA CYS A 215 -41.65 -46.50 57.85
C CYS A 215 -41.75 -45.52 59.03
N TRP A 216 -42.81 -45.54 59.85
CA TRP A 216 -43.55 -46.68 60.42
C TRP A 216 -45.07 -46.54 60.34
#